data_AF-A0A101T800-F1
#
_entry.id   AF-A0A101T800-F1
#
_cell.length_a   1.000
_cell.length_b   1.000
_cell.length_c   1.000
_cell.angle_alpha   90.00
_cell.angle_beta   90.00
_cell.angle_gamma   90.00
#
_symmetry.space_group_name_H-M   'P 1'
#
loop_
_entity.id
_entity.type
_entity.pdbx_description
1 polymer ?
#
loop_
_entity_poly.entity_id
_entity_poly.type
_entity_poly.pdbx_seq_one_letter_code
_entity_poly.pdbx_strand_id
1 'polypeptide(L)'
;MEQLLGGDIPEGLRCDIKSLSILSRVPRATLYRTYPHLKQEFEQRLGRVRETGGEPDPRIVQIDRLKEDVARLRGRIARMSQERSEAEDFRTTALSRLAAQHEEIVSLRRELSETTAGGLRVVPPR
;
A
#
# COMPACT_ATOMS: atom_id res chain seq x y z
N MET A 1 -7.96 33.71 18.35
CA MET A 1 -8.73 32.45 18.48
C MET A 1 -9.59 32.22 17.24
N GLU A 2 -10.45 33.19 16.88
CA GLU A 2 -11.32 33.10 15.68
C GLU A 2 -10.60 32.64 14.42
N GLN A 3 -9.43 33.21 14.13
CA GLN A 3 -8.63 32.83 12.96
C GLN A 3 -8.36 31.31 12.88
N LEU A 4 -7.88 30.71 13.98
CA LEU A 4 -7.60 29.26 14.03
C LEU A 4 -8.88 28.43 13.99
N LEU A 5 -9.92 28.85 14.71
CA LEU A 5 -11.20 28.13 14.77
C LEU A 5 -11.98 28.19 13.45
N GLY A 6 -11.76 29.24 12.64
CA GLY A 6 -12.32 29.39 11.30
C GLY A 6 -11.54 28.66 10.21
N GLY A 7 -10.44 27.98 10.56
CA GLY A 7 -9.62 27.22 9.62
C GLY A 7 -8.61 28.04 8.80
N ASP A 8 -8.50 29.36 9.03
CA ASP A 8 -7.43 30.19 8.48
C ASP A 8 -6.14 29.96 9.28
N ILE A 9 -5.49 28.83 9.04
CA ILE A 9 -4.31 28.40 9.80
C ILE A 9 -3.05 28.74 9.01
N PRO A 10 -2.18 29.62 9.52
CA PRO A 10 -0.93 29.96 8.84
C PRO A 10 -0.03 28.76 8.60
N GLU A 11 0.83 28.89 7.60
CA GLU A 11 1.81 27.86 7.27
C GLU A 11 2.71 27.53 8.48
N GLY A 12 2.98 26.23 8.68
CA GLY A 12 3.75 25.74 9.82
C GLY A 12 3.02 25.72 11.17
N LEU A 13 1.82 26.32 11.28
CA LEU A 13 0.98 26.26 12.48
C LEU A 13 -0.12 25.21 12.36
N ARG A 14 -0.88 24.97 13.44
CA ARG A 14 -2.03 24.04 13.52
C ARG A 14 -3.18 24.68 14.31
N CYS A 15 -4.36 24.08 14.30
CA CYS A 15 -5.44 24.50 15.20
C CYS A 15 -5.23 23.94 16.63
N ASP A 16 -4.21 24.43 17.34
CA ASP A 16 -3.86 24.00 18.70
C ASP A 16 -3.43 25.15 19.62
N ILE A 17 -3.30 24.87 20.93
CA ILE A 17 -2.90 25.86 21.94
C ILE A 17 -1.48 26.40 21.69
N LYS A 18 -0.59 25.59 21.10
CA LYS A 18 0.77 26.04 20.77
C LYS A 18 0.70 27.14 19.71
N SER A 19 -0.08 26.94 18.67
CA SER A 19 -0.27 27.90 17.60
C SER A 19 -1.03 29.13 18.09
N LEU A 20 -2.01 28.96 18.98
CA LEU A 20 -2.66 30.08 19.65
C LEU A 20 -1.65 30.92 20.46
N SER A 21 -0.71 30.29 21.16
CA SER A 21 0.34 31.00 21.91
C SER A 21 1.26 31.81 21.00
N ILE A 22 1.61 31.25 19.82
CA ILE A 22 2.44 31.91 18.83
C ILE A 22 1.70 33.13 18.24
N LEU A 23 0.46 32.95 17.80
CA LEU A 23 -0.33 34.00 17.15
C LEU A 23 -0.71 35.13 18.11
N SER A 24 -1.03 34.80 19.37
CA SER A 24 -1.35 35.80 20.40
C SER A 24 -0.11 36.48 20.98
N ARG A 25 1.11 35.98 20.66
CA ARG A 25 2.38 36.37 21.30
C ARG A 25 2.34 36.24 22.83
N VAL A 26 1.45 35.41 23.35
CA VAL A 26 1.36 35.09 24.78
C VAL A 26 2.11 33.78 25.01
N PRO A 27 3.11 33.74 25.90
CA PRO A 27 3.82 32.51 26.20
C PRO A 27 2.86 31.40 26.61
N ARG A 28 3.10 30.18 26.13
CA ARG A 28 2.23 29.04 26.45
C ARG A 28 2.05 28.87 27.96
N ALA A 29 3.10 29.05 28.77
CA ALA A 29 2.99 28.99 30.23
C ALA A 29 1.98 30.00 30.81
N THR A 30 1.90 31.21 30.25
CA THR A 30 0.96 32.26 30.66
C THR A 30 -0.48 31.89 30.34
N LEU A 31 -0.75 31.24 29.20
CA LEU A 31 -2.08 30.71 28.88
C LEU A 31 -2.53 29.64 29.88
N TYR A 32 -1.60 28.82 30.39
CA TYR A 32 -1.95 27.78 31.37
C TYR A 32 -2.09 28.32 32.80
N ARG A 33 -1.31 29.33 33.18
CA ARG A 33 -1.26 29.83 34.57
C ARG A 33 -2.11 31.07 34.81
N THR A 34 -2.00 32.07 33.94
CA THR A 34 -2.63 33.38 34.11
C THR A 34 -3.97 33.48 33.40
N TYR A 35 -4.09 32.84 32.23
CA TYR A 35 -5.32 32.85 31.43
C TYR A 35 -5.92 31.46 31.19
N PRO A 36 -6.13 30.64 32.25
CA PRO A 36 -6.66 29.28 32.08
C PRO A 36 -8.07 29.28 31.46
N HIS A 37 -8.85 30.33 31.70
CA HIS A 37 -10.18 30.49 31.10
C HIS A 37 -10.11 30.65 29.58
N LEU A 38 -9.13 31.39 29.02
CA LEU A 38 -8.97 31.52 27.56
C LEU A 38 -8.53 30.20 26.92
N LYS A 39 -7.64 29.45 27.60
CA LYS A 39 -7.27 28.09 27.18
C LYS A 39 -8.52 27.20 27.11
N GLN A 40 -9.31 27.19 28.18
CA GLN A 40 -10.51 26.37 28.29
C GLN A 40 -11.57 26.77 27.27
N GLU A 41 -11.78 28.06 27.06
CA GLU A 41 -12.69 28.56 26.03
C GLU A 41 -12.26 28.09 24.64
N PHE A 42 -10.97 28.22 24.31
CA PHE A 42 -10.44 27.74 23.04
C PHE A 42 -10.66 26.24 22.85
N GLU A 43 -10.37 25.42 23.86
CA GLU A 43 -10.59 23.97 23.81
C GLU A 43 -12.08 23.60 23.65
N GLN A 44 -12.97 24.27 24.39
CA GLN A 44 -14.42 24.06 24.27
C GLN A 44 -14.94 24.45 22.89
N ARG A 45 -14.51 25.60 22.37
CA ARG A 45 -14.93 26.06 21.05
C ARG A 45 -14.36 25.18 19.94
N LEU A 46 -13.11 24.74 20.06
CA LEU A 46 -12.52 23.76 19.16
C LEU A 46 -13.30 22.43 19.17
N GLY A 47 -13.72 21.95 20.35
CA GLY A 47 -14.58 20.78 20.49
C GLY A 47 -15.90 20.95 19.74
N ARG A 48 -16.60 22.07 19.96
CA ARG A 48 -17.86 22.38 19.27
C ARG A 48 -17.70 22.48 17.75
N VAL A 49 -16.63 23.10 17.28
CA VAL A 49 -16.33 23.18 15.83
C VAL A 49 -16.13 21.78 15.26
N ARG A 50 -15.39 20.90 15.95
CA ARG A 50 -15.21 19.49 15.54
C ARG A 50 -16.52 18.70 15.50
N GLU A 51 -17.36 18.88 16.51
CA GLU A 51 -18.67 18.21 16.60
C GLU A 51 -19.64 18.66 15.50
N THR A 52 -19.64 19.96 15.17
CA THR A 52 -20.65 20.56 14.28
C THR A 52 -20.19 20.66 12.82
N GLY A 53 -18.90 20.90 12.60
CA GLY A 53 -18.33 21.27 11.30
C GLY A 53 -17.08 20.47 10.89
N GLY A 54 -16.68 19.47 11.67
CA GLY A 54 -15.50 18.65 11.40
C GLY A 54 -14.17 19.32 11.80
N GLU A 55 -13.05 18.74 11.36
CA GLU A 55 -11.73 19.21 11.77
C GLU A 55 -11.38 20.57 11.14
N PRO A 56 -11.17 21.64 11.95
CA PRO A 56 -10.90 22.97 11.41
C PRO A 56 -9.56 23.08 10.68
N ASP A 57 -8.60 22.18 10.94
CA ASP A 57 -7.38 22.09 10.14
C ASP A 57 -7.58 21.15 8.94
N PRO A 58 -7.73 21.69 7.70
CA PRO A 58 -8.01 20.87 6.53
C PRO A 58 -6.88 19.87 6.22
N ARG A 59 -5.66 20.14 6.69
CA ARG A 59 -4.51 19.26 6.46
C ARG A 59 -4.61 17.98 7.27
N ILE A 60 -5.28 17.97 8.42
CA ILE A 60 -5.51 16.75 9.20
C ILE A 60 -6.44 15.81 8.43
N VAL A 61 -7.52 16.35 7.87
CA VAL A 61 -8.43 15.59 6.99
C VAL A 61 -7.67 15.03 5.79
N GLN A 62 -6.79 15.83 5.18
CA GLN A 62 -5.97 15.39 4.07
C GLN A 62 -4.96 14.31 4.48
N ILE A 63 -4.33 14.42 5.65
CA ILE A 63 -3.40 13.41 6.18
C ILE A 63 -4.12 12.07 6.36
N ASP A 64 -5.33 12.07 6.90
CA ASP A 64 -6.06 10.83 7.15
C ASP A 64 -6.51 10.17 5.84
N ARG A 65 -7.00 10.95 4.87
CA ARG A 65 -7.24 10.46 3.50
C ARG A 65 -5.99 9.86 2.86
N LEU A 66 -4.85 10.57 2.97
CA LEU A 66 -3.59 10.08 2.42
C LEU A 66 -3.10 8.79 3.09
N LYS A 67 -3.31 8.64 4.40
CA LYS A 67 -3.00 7.38 5.11
C LYS A 67 -3.85 6.22 4.59
N GLU A 68 -5.15 6.44 4.41
CA GLU A 68 -6.06 5.44 3.84
C GLU A 68 -5.63 5.05 2.42
N ASP A 69 -5.30 6.04 1.59
CA ASP A 69 -4.82 5.83 0.23
C ASP A 69 -3.50 5.05 0.21
N VAL A 70 -2.53 5.41 1.06
CA VAL A 70 -1.26 4.69 1.19
C VAL A 70 -1.49 3.25 1.65
N ALA A 71 -2.37 3.02 2.63
CA ALA A 71 -2.70 1.67 3.10
C ALA A 71 -3.32 0.84 1.97
N ARG A 72 -4.27 1.42 1.23
CA ARG A 72 -4.92 0.77 0.09
C ARG A 72 -3.93 0.42 -1.03
N LEU A 73 -3.06 1.37 -1.39
CA LEU A 73 -2.05 1.16 -2.43
C LEU A 73 -1.02 0.09 -2.02
N ARG A 74 -0.56 0.11 -0.77
CA ARG A 74 0.33 -0.93 -0.23
C ARG A 74 -0.32 -2.31 -0.29
N GLY A 75 -1.59 -2.41 0.10
CA GLY A 75 -2.35 -3.66 -0.01
C GLY A 75 -2.46 -4.18 -1.44
N ARG A 76 -2.71 -3.27 -2.40
CA ARG A 76 -2.76 -3.62 -3.83
C ARG A 76 -1.40 -4.08 -4.36
N ILE A 77 -0.31 -3.40 -4.01
CA ILE A 77 1.04 -3.80 -4.39
C ILE A 77 1.38 -5.18 -3.83
N ALA A 78 1.10 -5.42 -2.54
CA ALA A 78 1.34 -6.72 -1.91
C ALA A 78 0.60 -7.85 -2.64
N ARG A 79 -0.68 -7.63 -2.99
CA ARG A 79 -1.46 -8.61 -3.78
C ARG A 79 -0.86 -8.86 -5.15
N MET A 80 -0.55 -7.80 -5.90
CA MET A 80 0.03 -7.94 -7.25
C MET A 80 1.39 -8.64 -7.22
N SER A 81 2.21 -8.38 -6.20
CA SER A 81 3.49 -9.06 -6.01
C SER A 81 3.30 -10.56 -5.72
N GLN A 82 2.29 -10.91 -4.91
CA GLN A 82 1.96 -12.30 -4.61
C GLN A 82 1.48 -13.04 -5.86
N GLU A 83 0.50 -12.47 -6.58
CA GLU A 83 -0.02 -13.03 -7.84
C GLU A 83 1.10 -13.20 -8.88
N ARG A 84 2.04 -12.26 -8.93
CA ARG A 84 3.21 -12.35 -9.81
C ARG A 84 4.12 -13.51 -9.43
N SER A 85 4.42 -13.67 -8.14
CA SER A 85 5.26 -14.78 -7.65
C SER A 85 4.62 -16.12 -8.01
N GLU A 86 3.33 -16.28 -7.75
CA GLU A 86 2.59 -17.50 -8.07
C GLU A 86 2.59 -17.80 -9.58
N ALA A 87 2.45 -16.77 -10.42
CA ALA A 87 2.52 -16.92 -11.87
C ALA A 87 3.94 -17.31 -12.35
N GLU A 88 4.99 -16.76 -11.73
CA GLU A 88 6.38 -17.10 -12.03
C GLU A 88 6.72 -18.53 -11.60
N ASP A 89 6.25 -18.97 -10.43
CA ASP A 89 6.41 -20.34 -9.93
C ASP A 89 5.67 -21.36 -10.82
N PHE A 90 4.43 -21.04 -11.20
CA PHE A 90 3.64 -21.84 -12.12
C PHE A 90 4.33 -21.98 -13.48
N ARG A 91 4.79 -20.85 -14.05
CA ARG A 91 5.50 -20.83 -15.33
C ARG A 91 6.76 -21.69 -15.28
N THR A 92 7.55 -21.58 -14.21
CA THR A 92 8.77 -22.37 -14.03
C THR A 92 8.45 -23.85 -14.00
N THR A 93 7.45 -24.25 -13.22
CA THR A 93 7.00 -25.64 -13.12
C THR A 93 6.49 -26.19 -14.45
N ALA A 94 5.69 -25.40 -15.18
CA ALA A 94 5.14 -25.79 -16.47
C ALA A 94 6.24 -25.99 -17.53
N LEU A 95 7.23 -25.08 -17.58
CA LEU A 95 8.37 -25.22 -18.49
C LEU A 95 9.21 -26.45 -18.19
N SER A 96 9.51 -26.72 -16.92
CA SER A 96 10.25 -27.93 -16.52
C SER A 96 9.51 -29.21 -16.92
N ARG A 97 8.19 -29.26 -16.74
CA ARG A 97 7.37 -30.41 -17.16
C ARG A 97 7.36 -30.58 -18.68
N LEU A 98 7.19 -29.50 -19.43
CA LEU A 98 7.22 -29.54 -20.89
C LEU A 98 8.59 -30.02 -21.42
N ALA A 99 9.68 -29.56 -20.81
CA ALA A 99 11.02 -30.01 -21.16
C ALA A 99 11.19 -31.51 -20.91
N ALA A 100 10.80 -32.01 -19.73
CA ALA A 100 10.87 -33.43 -19.39
C ALA A 100 10.01 -34.30 -20.35
N GLN A 101 8.78 -33.86 -20.65
CA GLN A 101 7.91 -34.55 -21.61
C GLN A 101 8.51 -34.55 -23.03
N HIS A 102 9.15 -33.45 -23.43
CA HIS A 102 9.81 -33.38 -24.72
C HIS A 102 10.97 -34.37 -24.82
N GLU A 103 11.81 -34.43 -23.79
CA GLU A 103 12.92 -35.39 -23.69
C GLU A 103 12.42 -36.84 -23.75
N GLU A 104 11.36 -37.17 -23.02
CA GLU A 104 10.74 -38.50 -23.04
C GLU A 104 10.21 -38.86 -24.44
N ILE A 105 9.49 -37.95 -25.10
CA ILE A 105 9.01 -38.16 -26.48
C ILE A 105 10.17 -38.40 -27.44
N VAL A 106 11.27 -37.65 -27.30
CA VAL A 106 12.46 -37.82 -28.13
C VAL A 106 13.11 -39.19 -27.89
N SER A 107 13.23 -39.62 -26.63
CA SER A 107 13.75 -40.96 -26.29
C SER A 107 12.89 -42.07 -26.88
N LEU A 108 11.56 -42.01 -26.67
CA LEU A 108 10.63 -43.01 -27.18
C LEU A 108 10.63 -43.10 -28.70
N ARG A 109 10.72 -41.95 -29.40
CA ARG A 109 10.85 -41.92 -30.86
C ARG A 109 12.15 -42.55 -31.35
N ARG A 110 13.25 -42.33 -30.62
CA ARG A 110 14.54 -42.94 -30.92
C ARG A 110 14.49 -44.46 -30.74
N GLU A 111 14.00 -44.93 -29.60
CA GLU A 111 13.84 -46.36 -29.31
C GLU A 111 12.96 -47.07 -30.36
N LEU A 112 11.84 -46.43 -30.75
CA LEU A 112 10.95 -46.95 -31.78
C LEU A 112 11.67 -47.07 -33.14
N SER A 113 12.49 -46.09 -33.50
CA SER A 113 13.25 -46.09 -34.75
C SER A 113 14.33 -47.18 -34.76
N GLU A 114 15.00 -47.38 -33.63
CA GLU A 114 16.00 -48.44 -33.45
C GLU A 114 15.37 -49.84 -33.51
N THR A 115 14.19 -50.04 -32.90
CA THR A 115 13.46 -51.31 -32.97
C THR A 115 12.89 -51.61 -34.36
N THR A 116 12.35 -50.60 -35.07
CA THR A 116 11.87 -50.81 -36.45
C THR A 116 13.01 -51.11 -37.43
N ALA A 117 14.19 -50.51 -37.24
CA ALA A 117 15.39 -50.85 -38.01
C ALA A 117 15.89 -52.29 -37.72
N GLY A 118 15.79 -52.75 -36.47
CA GLY A 118 16.14 -54.13 -36.08
C GLY A 118 15.13 -55.20 -36.50
N GLY A 119 13.87 -54.82 -36.75
CA GLY A 119 12.78 -55.73 -37.14
C GLY A 119 12.72 -56.09 -38.63
N LEU A 120 13.41 -55.35 -39.50
CA LEU A 120 13.51 -55.65 -40.94
C LEU A 120 14.57 -56.74 -41.19
N ARG A 121 14.26 -57.99 -40.82
CA ARG A 121 15.09 -59.14 -41.23
C ARG A 121 14.84 -59.41 -42.70
N VAL A 122 15.82 -59.08 -43.55
CA VAL A 122 15.82 -59.41 -44.99
C VAL A 122 15.69 -60.92 -45.14
N VAL A 123 14.56 -61.38 -45.68
CA VAL A 123 14.36 -62.77 -46.09
C VAL A 123 15.02 -62.93 -47.45
N PRO A 124 16.00 -63.84 -47.61
CA PRO A 124 16.68 -64.02 -48.88
C PRO A 124 15.71 -64.59 -49.94
N PRO A 125 15.82 -64.15 -51.22
CA PRO A 125 14.99 -64.67 -52.29
C PRO A 125 15.30 -66.15 -52.56
N ARG A 126 14.26 -66.94 -52.83
CA ARG A 126 14.32 -68.38 -53.17
C ARG A 126 14.79 -68.62 -54.59
#